data_AF-A0A7L4M5X4-F1
#
_entry.id   AF-A0A7L4M5X4-F1
#
_cell.length_a   1.000
_cell.length_b   1.000
_cell.length_c   1.000
_cell.angle_alpha   90.00
_cell.angle_beta   90.00
_cell.angle_gamma   90.00
#
_symmetry.space_group_name_H-M   'P 1'
#
loop_
_entity.id
_entity.type
_entity.pdbx_description
1 polymer ?
#
loop_
_entity_poly.entity_id
_entity_poly.type
_entity_poly.pdbx_seq_one_letter_code
_entity_poly.pdbx_strand_id
1 'polypeptide(L)'
;MKDSVAEEHLYLGFSHQYRESIFPLHTSISLFLLSYCDCKLFKVFLVPTGEDVDDQFVTKNLLGDLEVHLISRCQLPVVVQSCCLPAVVVKDGKFCRAGLSVVLRHIIQKTYEADPSKKDVLELLGFKKTCLKACAEVSQWTRLCEISIPLAVEGFLSASPEHCETIPPDILKLERKLGEPVRVHNDDKIRRQKLQQQKAGAKTAVPVLGKEGREEGKTVEMHEHPLPSLEMSIAFSKLLVQEVSDAVSREAPHIRRTKTSDLPLLDHVFAEGLYFTLADIVLFPCIHQFLVSSKKQGKNLVNLPLISSWYRRVQEVPGVKKAAGKCNMEFLQLPELMSAPEEQLQDFSSVPDELEEENEDSHFIGGPRPTMTKLMENGIEAKFSPHPCPNWIIDWTNLPSAVSPGEGKMSRDRALRKQQQLNNLVAAVTKLAKPGDVIVDFCSGGGHVGIVLAHMMPSCQVVLIENKELSLMRAKDRSDELGLNNISFIQANLDYFNGTFNVGVS
;
A
#
# COMPACT_ATOMS: atom_id res chain seq x y z
N MET A 1 -3.18 29.42 19.31
CA MET A 1 -2.05 29.55 18.38
C MET A 1 -2.31 28.56 17.26
N LYS A 2 -2.28 28.98 15.98
CA LYS A 2 -2.25 28.01 14.89
C LYS A 2 -0.88 27.35 14.96
N ASP A 3 -0.82 26.08 15.34
CA ASP A 3 0.40 25.30 15.21
C ASP A 3 0.86 25.42 13.75
N SER A 4 2.03 26.02 13.52
CA SER A 4 2.62 25.99 12.20
C SER A 4 2.83 24.53 11.85
N VAL A 5 2.15 24.05 10.80
CA VAL A 5 2.37 22.69 10.30
C VAL A 5 3.87 22.50 10.13
N ALA A 6 4.45 21.56 10.86
CA ALA A 6 5.87 21.30 10.79
C ALA A 6 6.22 20.96 9.34
N GLU A 7 7.22 21.66 8.79
CA GLU A 7 7.74 21.39 7.45
C GLU A 7 8.23 19.94 7.39
N GLU A 8 7.75 19.19 6.39
CA GLU A 8 8.15 17.80 6.15
C GLU A 8 8.89 17.69 4.82
N HIS A 9 9.96 16.90 4.81
CA HIS A 9 10.80 16.69 3.64
C HIS A 9 10.55 15.30 3.08
N LEU A 10 10.25 15.22 1.78
CA LEU A 10 10.08 13.98 1.03
C LEU A 10 11.34 13.70 0.21
N TYR A 11 11.99 12.58 0.47
CA TYR A 11 13.17 12.11 -0.26
C TYR A 11 12.77 10.98 -1.22
N LEU A 12 13.13 11.13 -2.49
CA LEU A 12 12.81 10.22 -3.57
C LEU A 12 14.09 9.80 -4.30
N GLY A 13 14.15 8.57 -4.77
CA GLY A 13 15.29 8.07 -5.54
C GLY A 13 15.34 8.69 -6.95
N PHE A 14 16.54 8.86 -7.48
CA PHE A 14 16.78 9.43 -8.81
C PHE A 14 17.83 8.62 -9.56
N SER A 15 17.52 8.17 -10.78
CA SER A 15 18.44 7.35 -11.59
C SER A 15 18.26 7.63 -13.08
N HIS A 16 19.37 7.86 -13.79
CA HIS A 16 19.43 8.04 -15.24
C HIS A 16 19.59 6.73 -16.04
N GLN A 17 19.04 5.61 -15.57
CA GLN A 17 19.36 4.29 -16.13
C GLN A 17 18.29 3.69 -17.05
N TYR A 18 17.07 4.23 -17.07
CA TYR A 18 15.97 3.65 -17.84
C TYR A 18 15.80 4.44 -19.12
N ARG A 19 16.00 3.79 -20.27
CA ARG A 19 16.17 4.37 -21.62
C ARG A 19 15.18 5.47 -22.01
N GLU A 20 14.05 5.61 -21.32
CA GLU A 20 13.06 6.68 -21.48
C GLU A 20 12.38 7.16 -20.17
N SER A 21 12.72 6.61 -19.00
CA SER A 21 12.19 7.05 -17.69
C SER A 21 13.29 7.70 -16.86
N ILE A 22 13.09 8.95 -16.48
CA ILE A 22 14.05 9.73 -15.67
C ILE A 22 14.01 9.28 -14.20
N PHE A 23 12.97 8.56 -13.78
CA PHE A 23 12.76 8.20 -12.38
C PHE A 23 12.57 6.69 -12.18
N PRO A 24 13.07 6.14 -11.06
CA PRO A 24 12.55 4.90 -10.50
C PRO A 24 11.02 4.95 -10.36
N LEU A 25 10.34 3.81 -10.44
CA LEU A 25 8.88 3.73 -10.41
C LEU A 25 8.31 4.18 -9.07
N HIS A 26 8.96 3.83 -7.94
CA HIS A 26 8.57 4.36 -6.63
C HIS A 26 8.54 5.89 -6.57
N THR A 27 9.50 6.55 -7.24
CA THR A 27 9.56 8.01 -7.38
C THR A 27 8.47 8.52 -8.31
N SER A 28 8.28 7.89 -9.47
CA SER A 28 7.21 8.23 -10.42
C SER A 28 5.82 8.17 -9.78
N ILE A 29 5.55 7.13 -9.00
CA ILE A 29 4.28 6.96 -8.26
C ILE A 29 4.09 8.07 -7.23
N SER A 30 5.13 8.38 -6.45
CA SER A 30 5.07 9.43 -5.43
C SER A 30 4.78 10.81 -6.04
N LEU A 31 5.45 11.14 -7.15
CA LEU A 31 5.25 12.39 -7.89
C LEU A 31 3.88 12.44 -8.58
N PHE A 32 3.40 11.30 -9.09
CA PHE A 32 2.05 11.19 -9.66
C PHE A 32 0.97 11.45 -8.61
N LEU A 33 1.10 10.87 -7.41
CA LEU A 33 0.15 11.13 -6.31
C LEU A 33 0.20 12.60 -5.86
N LEU A 34 1.37 13.20 -5.71
CA LEU A 34 1.48 14.64 -5.38
C LEU A 34 0.74 15.50 -6.42
N SER A 35 0.88 15.16 -7.70
CA SER A 35 0.21 15.84 -8.81
C SER A 35 -1.31 15.62 -8.81
N TYR A 36 -1.76 14.40 -8.52
CA TYR A 36 -3.18 14.04 -8.37
C TYR A 36 -3.82 14.84 -7.22
N CYS A 37 -3.17 14.87 -6.06
CA CYS A 37 -3.63 15.56 -4.88
C CYS A 37 -3.50 17.10 -4.96
N ASP A 38 -2.74 17.61 -5.92
CA ASP A 38 -2.31 19.02 -5.97
C ASP A 38 -1.64 19.44 -4.65
N CYS A 39 -0.76 18.57 -4.14
CA CYS A 39 -0.17 18.70 -2.82
C CYS A 39 1.19 19.40 -2.90
N LYS A 40 1.32 20.52 -2.18
CA LYS A 40 2.55 21.34 -2.07
C LYS A 40 3.06 21.44 -0.63
N LEU A 41 2.62 20.52 0.24
CA LEU A 41 2.94 20.53 1.67
C LEU A 41 4.36 20.02 1.97
N PHE A 42 4.95 19.27 1.04
CA PHE A 42 6.23 18.61 1.21
C PHE A 42 7.30 19.33 0.42
N LYS A 43 8.47 19.53 1.04
CA LYS A 43 9.68 19.90 0.30
C LYS A 43 10.27 18.64 -0.32
N VAL A 44 10.35 18.60 -1.65
CA VAL A 44 10.74 17.39 -2.38
C VAL A 44 12.23 17.41 -2.71
N PHE A 45 12.92 16.33 -2.34
CA PHE A 45 14.33 16.10 -2.60
C PHE A 45 14.53 14.84 -3.44
N LEU A 46 15.27 14.98 -4.53
CA LEU A 46 15.72 13.89 -5.39
C LEU A 46 17.12 13.46 -4.96
N VAL A 47 17.30 12.16 -4.78
CA VAL A 47 18.53 11.54 -4.29
C VAL A 47 19.11 10.64 -5.38
N PRO A 48 20.23 11.02 -6.00
CA PRO A 48 20.92 10.17 -6.97
C PRO A 48 21.24 8.78 -6.42
N THR A 49 20.96 7.74 -7.20
CA THR A 49 21.35 6.36 -6.92
C THR A 49 22.71 5.97 -7.53
N GLY A 50 23.33 6.86 -8.33
CA GLY A 50 24.65 6.67 -8.96
C GLY A 50 25.54 7.92 -8.85
N GLU A 51 26.83 7.79 -9.22
CA GLU A 51 27.85 8.82 -8.96
C GLU A 51 27.86 9.98 -9.96
N ASP A 52 27.31 9.82 -11.17
CA ASP A 52 27.30 10.85 -12.22
C ASP A 52 25.86 11.33 -12.48
N VAL A 53 25.49 12.46 -11.88
CA VAL A 53 24.29 13.20 -12.28
C VAL A 53 24.69 14.63 -12.62
N ASP A 54 24.48 15.00 -13.88
CA ASP A 54 24.62 16.38 -14.35
C ASP A 54 23.40 17.20 -13.87
N ASP A 55 23.63 18.07 -12.88
CA ASP A 55 22.63 18.92 -12.20
C ASP A 55 21.72 19.69 -13.18
N GLN A 56 22.20 19.99 -14.40
CA GLN A 56 21.51 20.86 -15.35
C GLN A 56 20.36 20.19 -16.11
N PHE A 57 20.34 18.85 -16.22
CA PHE A 57 19.27 18.13 -16.94
C PHE A 57 18.03 17.90 -16.07
N VAL A 58 18.23 17.76 -14.76
CA VAL A 58 17.18 17.55 -13.75
C VAL A 58 16.22 18.75 -13.72
N THR A 59 16.74 19.99 -13.74
CA THR A 59 15.91 21.20 -13.58
C THR A 59 15.08 21.56 -14.81
N LYS A 60 15.42 21.08 -16.02
CA LYS A 60 14.74 21.46 -17.28
C LYS A 60 13.59 20.52 -17.68
N ASN A 61 13.57 19.28 -17.20
CA ASN A 61 12.59 18.26 -17.62
C ASN A 61 11.64 17.80 -16.49
N LEU A 62 11.73 18.39 -15.29
CA LEU A 62 10.93 17.96 -14.14
C LEU A 62 9.61 18.71 -13.99
N LEU A 63 8.52 17.98 -14.24
CA LEU A 63 7.23 18.01 -13.53
C LEU A 63 6.67 19.40 -13.15
N GLY A 64 6.18 20.13 -14.15
CA GLY A 64 5.19 21.21 -13.98
C GLY A 64 5.45 22.18 -12.82
N ASP A 65 4.44 22.40 -11.97
CA ASP A 65 4.46 23.37 -10.85
C ASP A 65 5.19 22.89 -9.58
N LEU A 66 5.84 21.72 -9.59
CA LEU A 66 6.40 21.12 -8.36
C LEU A 66 7.89 21.49 -8.19
N GLU A 67 8.20 22.20 -7.11
CA GLU A 67 9.58 22.54 -6.76
C GLU A 67 10.32 21.30 -6.21
N VAL A 68 11.42 20.93 -6.87
CA VAL A 68 12.27 19.80 -6.50
C VAL A 68 13.71 20.27 -6.28
N HIS A 69 14.40 19.63 -5.34
CA HIS A 69 15.81 19.90 -5.05
C HIS A 69 16.64 18.63 -5.21
N LEU A 70 17.83 18.70 -5.80
CA LEU A 70 18.76 17.58 -5.79
C LEU A 70 19.57 17.61 -4.49
N ILE A 71 19.78 16.45 -3.88
CA ILE A 71 20.60 16.30 -2.67
C ILE A 71 21.42 15.01 -2.76
N SER A 72 22.68 15.05 -2.33
CA SER A 72 23.52 13.86 -2.32
C SER A 72 23.18 12.95 -1.15
N ARG A 73 23.51 11.66 -1.27
CA ARG A 73 23.21 10.66 -0.23
C ARG A 73 23.86 10.98 1.12
N CYS A 74 25.04 11.61 1.14
CA CYS A 74 25.73 11.98 2.37
C CYS A 74 25.11 13.18 3.11
N GLN A 75 24.27 13.97 2.42
CA GLN A 75 23.54 15.09 3.00
C GLN A 75 22.18 14.69 3.58
N LEU A 76 21.76 13.43 3.40
CA LEU A 76 20.50 12.93 3.96
C LEU A 76 20.56 12.87 5.49
N PRO A 77 19.43 13.11 6.19
CA PRO A 77 19.33 12.79 7.61
C PRO A 77 19.68 11.32 7.86
N VAL A 78 20.38 11.02 8.96
CA VAL A 78 20.83 9.66 9.30
C VAL A 78 19.68 8.66 9.29
N VAL A 79 18.51 9.06 9.82
CA VAL A 79 17.31 8.20 9.82
C VAL A 79 16.83 7.85 8.42
N VAL A 80 17.01 8.73 7.43
CA VAL A 80 16.65 8.50 6.03
C VAL A 80 17.71 7.65 5.33
N GLN A 81 18.99 7.82 5.67
CA GLN A 81 20.08 6.99 5.11
C GLN A 81 19.92 5.50 5.45
N SER A 82 19.28 5.21 6.59
CA SER A 82 18.95 3.86 7.06
C SER A 82 17.67 3.27 6.47
N CYS A 83 17.05 3.96 5.51
CA CYS A 83 15.82 3.53 4.86
C CYS A 83 15.97 3.46 3.34
N CYS A 84 15.21 2.55 2.74
CA CYS A 84 14.92 2.59 1.32
C CYS A 84 13.96 3.77 1.01
N LEU A 85 14.17 4.45 -0.11
CA LEU A 85 13.29 5.53 -0.56
C LEU A 85 12.05 4.95 -1.27
N PRO A 86 10.88 5.61 -1.18
CA PRO A 86 10.64 6.96 -0.68
C PRO A 86 10.62 7.04 0.85
N ALA A 87 11.01 8.20 1.36
CA ALA A 87 10.98 8.47 2.80
C ALA A 87 10.55 9.92 3.09
N VAL A 88 9.72 10.12 4.10
CA VAL A 88 9.33 11.42 4.63
C VAL A 88 9.90 11.59 6.03
N VAL A 89 10.58 12.71 6.29
CA VAL A 89 11.07 13.05 7.63
C VAL A 89 10.47 14.38 8.09
N VAL A 90 10.17 14.46 9.37
CA VAL A 90 9.87 15.74 10.03
C VAL A 90 11.16 16.54 10.17
N LYS A 91 11.07 17.88 10.14
CA LYS A 91 12.23 18.80 10.23
C LYS A 91 13.21 18.52 11.37
N ASP A 92 12.77 17.94 12.49
CA ASP A 92 13.63 17.57 13.62
C ASP A 92 14.57 16.38 13.33
N GLY A 93 14.38 15.68 12.21
CA GLY A 93 15.20 14.55 11.78
C GLY A 93 15.04 13.29 12.62
N LYS A 94 14.09 13.26 13.58
CA LYS A 94 13.92 12.14 14.51
C LYS A 94 12.83 11.15 14.11
N PHE A 95 11.82 11.60 13.37
CA PHE A 95 10.70 10.75 12.92
C PHE A 95 10.69 10.61 11.40
N CYS A 96 10.92 9.39 10.93
CA CYS A 96 10.94 9.02 9.52
C CYS A 96 9.77 8.09 9.21
N ARG A 97 9.14 8.30 8.05
CA ARG A 97 8.17 7.41 7.44
C ARG A 97 8.78 6.88 6.16
N ALA A 98 8.99 5.58 6.06
CA ALA A 98 9.67 4.97 4.91
C ALA A 98 8.83 3.86 4.29
N GLY A 99 8.98 3.73 2.97
CA GLY A 99 8.24 2.79 2.15
C GLY A 99 7.05 3.42 1.44
N LEU A 100 6.77 2.91 0.23
CA LEU A 100 5.82 3.52 -0.69
C LEU A 100 4.43 3.63 -0.07
N SER A 101 3.85 2.53 0.40
CA SER A 101 2.48 2.55 0.92
C SER A 101 2.38 3.47 2.14
N VAL A 102 3.38 3.45 3.03
CA VAL A 102 3.45 4.32 4.21
C VAL A 102 3.49 5.80 3.79
N VAL A 103 4.39 6.17 2.88
CA VAL A 103 4.57 7.55 2.41
C VAL A 103 3.35 8.05 1.65
N LEU A 104 2.81 7.28 0.71
CA LEU A 104 1.64 7.67 -0.09
C LEU A 104 0.41 7.88 0.79
N ARG A 105 0.17 6.99 1.76
CA ARG A 105 -0.92 7.13 2.72
C ARG A 105 -0.73 8.35 3.62
N HIS A 106 0.50 8.73 3.95
CA HIS A 106 0.82 9.94 4.70
C HIS A 106 0.55 11.21 3.87
N ILE A 107 0.94 11.23 2.59
CA ILE A 107 0.64 12.33 1.66
C ILE A 107 -0.88 12.56 1.56
N ILE A 108 -1.67 11.49 1.41
CA ILE A 108 -3.13 11.57 1.36
C ILE A 108 -3.69 12.17 2.65
N GLN A 109 -3.23 11.68 3.81
CA GLN A 109 -3.68 12.17 5.12
C GLN A 109 -3.35 13.64 5.31
N LYS A 110 -2.10 14.06 5.02
CA LYS A 110 -1.68 15.46 5.13
C LYS A 110 -2.43 16.38 4.19
N THR A 111 -2.69 15.92 2.97
CA THR A 111 -3.48 16.68 1.99
C THR A 111 -4.89 16.94 2.53
N TYR A 112 -5.56 15.92 3.08
CA TYR A 112 -6.90 16.06 3.65
C TYR A 112 -6.90 16.88 4.96
N GLU A 113 -5.88 16.75 5.80
CA GLU A 113 -5.73 17.57 7.01
C GLU A 113 -5.59 19.06 6.68
N ALA A 114 -4.85 19.40 5.62
CA ALA A 114 -4.68 20.77 5.15
C ALA A 114 -5.92 21.33 4.45
N ASP A 115 -6.67 20.49 3.73
CA ASP A 115 -7.89 20.87 3.04
C ASP A 115 -8.98 19.76 3.14
N PRO A 116 -9.84 19.82 4.18
CA PRO A 116 -10.91 18.85 4.39
C PRO A 116 -11.98 18.81 3.29
N SER A 117 -11.97 19.74 2.33
CA SER A 117 -12.89 19.70 1.19
C SER A 117 -12.52 18.61 0.18
N LYS A 118 -11.26 18.16 0.17
CA LYS A 118 -10.72 17.08 -0.70
C LYS A 118 -11.07 15.68 -0.19
N LYS A 119 -12.36 15.40 -0.02
CA LYS A 119 -12.85 14.10 0.47
C LYS A 119 -12.51 12.96 -0.49
N ASP A 120 -12.55 13.23 -1.80
CA ASP A 120 -12.15 12.34 -2.88
C ASP A 120 -10.72 11.81 -2.71
N VAL A 121 -9.79 12.67 -2.29
CA VAL A 121 -8.40 12.27 -2.00
C VAL A 121 -8.35 11.30 -0.81
N LEU A 122 -9.14 11.54 0.24
CA LEU A 122 -9.19 10.66 1.40
C LEU A 122 -9.80 9.29 1.07
N GLU A 123 -10.75 9.25 0.13
CA GLU A 123 -11.39 8.02 -0.34
C GLU A 123 -10.42 7.06 -1.07
N LEU A 124 -9.28 7.56 -1.56
CA LEU A 124 -8.20 6.71 -2.09
C LEU A 124 -7.70 5.69 -1.07
N LEU A 125 -7.81 5.98 0.24
CA LEU A 125 -7.43 5.01 1.28
C LEU A 125 -8.39 3.81 1.35
N GLY A 126 -9.45 3.78 0.54
CA GLY A 126 -10.43 2.72 0.47
C GLY A 126 -11.34 2.65 1.71
N PHE A 127 -12.18 1.62 1.74
CA PHE A 127 -13.12 1.41 2.84
C PHE A 127 -12.39 1.31 4.18
N LYS A 128 -12.85 2.06 5.21
CA LYS A 128 -12.19 2.15 6.52
C LYS A 128 -10.69 2.52 6.46
N LYS A 129 -10.25 3.15 5.37
CA LYS A 129 -8.85 3.55 5.14
C LYS A 129 -7.87 2.36 5.12
N THR A 130 -8.26 1.19 4.61
CA THR A 130 -7.45 -0.05 4.64
C THR A 130 -6.65 -0.35 3.38
N CYS A 131 -6.85 0.35 2.26
CA CYS A 131 -6.12 0.14 1.00
C CYS A 131 -4.60 0.26 1.24
N LEU A 132 -3.84 -0.78 0.93
CA LEU A 132 -2.38 -0.86 1.15
C LEU A 132 -1.94 -0.52 2.59
N LYS A 133 -2.78 -0.80 3.59
CA LYS A 133 -2.45 -0.56 5.01
C LYS A 133 -1.65 -1.72 5.63
N ALA A 134 -1.89 -2.94 5.17
CA ALA A 134 -1.23 -4.14 5.69
C ALA A 134 0.23 -4.19 5.21
N CYS A 135 1.11 -4.81 5.98
CA CYS A 135 2.51 -4.95 5.58
C CYS A 135 2.64 -5.88 4.36
N ALA A 136 3.68 -5.70 3.54
CA ALA A 136 3.93 -6.55 2.37
C ALA A 136 4.25 -8.01 2.74
N GLU A 137 4.72 -8.24 3.97
CA GLU A 137 5.03 -9.54 4.56
C GLU A 137 3.77 -10.37 4.85
N VAL A 138 2.62 -9.70 5.05
CA VAL A 138 1.34 -10.35 5.41
C VAL A 138 0.26 -10.19 4.35
N SER A 139 0.42 -9.26 3.41
CA SER A 139 -0.53 -8.98 2.35
C SER A 139 0.11 -9.18 0.98
N GLN A 140 -0.25 -10.28 0.32
CA GLN A 140 0.19 -10.55 -1.05
C GLN A 140 -0.20 -9.42 -2.01
N TRP A 141 -1.36 -8.79 -1.81
CA TRP A 141 -1.80 -7.65 -2.61
C TRP A 141 -0.93 -6.41 -2.39
N THR A 142 -0.59 -6.10 -1.13
CA THR A 142 0.30 -4.97 -0.85
C THR A 142 1.70 -5.23 -1.42
N ARG A 143 2.24 -6.45 -1.23
CA ARG A 143 3.51 -6.86 -1.84
C ARG A 143 3.51 -6.72 -3.36
N LEU A 144 2.43 -7.15 -4.01
CA LEU A 144 2.30 -7.08 -5.46
C LEU A 144 2.34 -5.63 -5.97
N CYS A 145 1.56 -4.74 -5.34
CA CYS A 145 1.45 -3.34 -5.75
C CYS A 145 2.71 -2.53 -5.43
N GLU A 146 3.26 -2.71 -4.23
CA GLU A 146 4.32 -1.85 -3.69
C GLU A 146 5.73 -2.30 -4.06
N ILE A 147 5.94 -3.60 -4.26
CA ILE A 147 7.27 -4.19 -4.44
C ILE A 147 7.36 -4.89 -5.80
N SER A 148 6.56 -5.94 -6.01
CA SER A 148 6.76 -6.86 -7.13
C SER A 148 6.57 -6.20 -8.49
N ILE A 149 5.46 -5.49 -8.72
CA ILE A 149 5.20 -4.85 -10.02
C ILE A 149 6.19 -3.73 -10.35
N PRO A 150 6.49 -2.78 -9.44
CA PRO A 150 7.53 -1.79 -9.69
C PRO A 150 8.87 -2.43 -10.09
N LEU A 151 9.37 -3.39 -9.31
CA LEU A 151 10.64 -4.05 -9.60
C LEU A 151 10.62 -4.85 -10.92
N ALA A 152 9.52 -5.57 -11.19
CA ALA A 152 9.37 -6.34 -12.43
C ALA A 152 9.38 -5.43 -13.66
N VAL A 153 8.71 -4.27 -13.59
CA VAL A 153 8.69 -3.31 -14.69
C VAL A 153 10.04 -2.61 -14.84
N GLU A 154 10.70 -2.21 -13.76
CA GLU A 154 12.06 -1.64 -13.84
C GLU A 154 13.05 -2.63 -14.46
N GLY A 155 12.99 -3.91 -14.05
CA GLY A 155 13.74 -5.00 -14.67
C GLY A 155 13.47 -5.10 -16.17
N PHE A 156 12.19 -5.11 -16.56
CA PHE A 156 11.77 -5.14 -17.96
C PHE A 156 12.28 -3.95 -18.78
N LEU A 157 12.28 -2.74 -18.21
CA LEU A 157 12.75 -1.51 -18.87
C LEU A 157 14.28 -1.47 -19.02
N SER A 158 15.00 -2.14 -18.12
CA SER A 158 16.47 -2.20 -18.11
C SER A 158 17.06 -3.33 -18.97
N ALA A 159 16.29 -4.39 -19.22
CA ALA A 159 16.72 -5.56 -20.00
C ALA A 159 17.07 -5.19 -21.45
N SER A 160 18.03 -5.90 -22.05
CA SER A 160 18.27 -5.77 -23.49
C SER A 160 17.07 -6.33 -24.27
N PRO A 161 16.79 -5.82 -25.49
CA PRO A 161 15.65 -6.27 -26.29
C PRO A 161 15.58 -7.79 -26.49
N GLU A 162 16.75 -8.46 -26.54
CA GLU A 162 16.92 -9.91 -26.73
C GLU A 162 16.51 -10.74 -25.50
N HIS A 163 16.59 -10.18 -24.28
CA HIS A 163 16.20 -10.85 -23.04
C HIS A 163 14.79 -10.46 -22.58
N CYS A 164 14.13 -9.59 -23.35
CA CYS A 164 12.84 -9.01 -23.02
C CYS A 164 11.72 -9.75 -23.77
N GLU A 165 11.82 -11.02 -24.12
CA GLU A 165 10.80 -11.64 -24.99
C GLU A 165 9.46 -11.92 -24.28
N THR A 166 9.46 -12.07 -22.96
CA THR A 166 8.29 -12.48 -22.18
C THR A 166 7.68 -11.36 -21.33
N ILE A 167 6.37 -11.45 -21.08
CA ILE A 167 5.67 -10.57 -20.14
C ILE A 167 6.14 -10.93 -18.72
N PRO A 168 6.51 -9.95 -17.86
CA PRO A 168 6.94 -10.25 -16.50
C PRO A 168 5.87 -11.03 -15.71
N PRO A 169 6.24 -12.06 -14.93
CA PRO A 169 5.29 -12.90 -14.18
C PRO A 169 4.36 -12.10 -13.26
N ASP A 170 4.85 -11.01 -12.65
CA ASP A 170 4.04 -10.16 -11.77
C ASP A 170 2.96 -9.36 -12.52
N ILE A 171 3.19 -9.06 -13.80
CA ILE A 171 2.16 -8.46 -14.68
C ILE A 171 1.07 -9.50 -15.00
N LEU A 172 1.46 -10.74 -15.28
CA LEU A 172 0.50 -11.84 -15.46
C LEU A 172 -0.27 -12.14 -14.16
N LYS A 173 0.40 -12.00 -13.00
CA LYS A 173 -0.26 -12.11 -11.70
C LYS A 173 -1.30 -11.01 -11.48
N LEU A 174 -1.01 -9.77 -11.90
CA LEU A 174 -2.01 -8.69 -11.87
C LEU A 174 -3.19 -8.99 -12.80
N GLU A 175 -2.93 -9.44 -14.03
CA GLU A 175 -3.99 -9.83 -14.98
C GLU A 175 -4.92 -10.87 -14.37
N ARG A 176 -4.37 -11.94 -13.77
CA ARG A 176 -5.16 -12.96 -13.07
C ARG A 176 -5.96 -12.37 -11.90
N LYS A 177 -5.35 -11.48 -11.11
CA LYS A 177 -6.03 -10.82 -9.98
C LYS A 177 -7.22 -9.97 -10.43
N LEU A 178 -7.13 -9.28 -11.56
CA LEU A 178 -8.26 -8.50 -12.11
C LEU A 178 -9.42 -9.39 -12.59
N GLY A 179 -9.18 -10.68 -12.82
CA GLY A 179 -10.19 -11.67 -13.19
C GLY A 179 -10.86 -12.35 -12.00
N GLU A 180 -10.37 -12.13 -10.78
CA GLU A 180 -10.98 -12.69 -9.57
C GLU A 180 -12.29 -11.96 -9.22
N PRO A 181 -13.28 -12.65 -8.61
CA PRO A 181 -14.52 -12.01 -8.22
C PRO A 181 -14.30 -11.00 -7.08
N VAL A 182 -14.89 -9.81 -7.24
CA VAL A 182 -14.76 -8.73 -6.27
C VAL A 182 -15.64 -8.99 -5.04
N ARG A 183 -15.13 -8.64 -3.86
CA ARG A 183 -15.93 -8.51 -2.64
C ARG A 183 -15.89 -7.07 -2.13
N VAL A 184 -17.05 -6.43 -2.01
CA VAL A 184 -17.17 -5.06 -1.50
C VAL A 184 -18.02 -4.97 -0.23
N HIS A 185 -17.88 -3.86 0.50
CA HIS A 185 -18.85 -3.52 1.54
C HIS A 185 -20.24 -3.32 0.90
N ASN A 186 -21.22 -4.12 1.33
CA ASN A 186 -22.56 -4.28 0.72
C ASN A 186 -22.61 -5.17 -0.54
N ASP A 187 -21.67 -6.10 -0.70
CA ASP A 187 -21.61 -7.08 -1.80
C ASP A 187 -22.99 -7.66 -2.17
N ASP A 188 -23.69 -8.25 -1.20
CA ASP A 188 -25.03 -8.83 -1.39
C ASP A 188 -26.06 -7.84 -1.97
N LYS A 189 -26.02 -6.57 -1.54
CA LYS A 189 -26.94 -5.54 -2.02
C LYS A 189 -26.68 -5.24 -3.50
N ILE A 190 -25.41 -5.08 -3.86
CA ILE A 190 -25.00 -4.73 -5.22
C ILE A 190 -25.25 -5.91 -6.17
N ARG A 191 -24.93 -7.14 -5.75
CA ARG A 191 -25.18 -8.35 -6.55
C ARG A 191 -26.68 -8.59 -6.79
N ARG A 192 -27.53 -8.24 -5.81
CA ARG A 192 -29.00 -8.25 -5.99
C ARG A 192 -29.47 -7.19 -6.99
N GLN A 193 -28.85 -6.01 -7.01
CA GLN A 193 -29.13 -4.98 -8.03
C GLN A 193 -28.67 -5.44 -9.43
N LYS A 194 -27.49 -6.10 -9.55
CA LYS A 194 -27.00 -6.67 -10.82
C LYS A 194 -28.00 -7.69 -11.37
N LEU A 195 -28.51 -8.56 -10.50
CA LEU A 195 -29.53 -9.55 -10.85
C LEU A 195 -30.85 -8.89 -11.32
N GLN A 196 -31.24 -7.76 -10.71
CA GLN A 196 -32.42 -7.00 -11.14
C GLN A 196 -32.24 -6.41 -12.54
N GLN A 197 -31.09 -5.79 -12.82
CA GLN A 197 -30.80 -5.22 -14.14
C GLN A 197 -30.72 -6.28 -15.24
N GLN A 198 -30.04 -7.40 -14.99
CA GLN A 198 -29.97 -8.52 -15.93
C GLN A 198 -31.36 -9.07 -16.27
N LYS A 199 -32.25 -9.20 -15.27
CA LYS A 199 -33.63 -9.64 -15.48
C LYS A 199 -34.51 -8.59 -16.15
N ALA A 200 -34.27 -7.30 -15.92
CA ALA A 200 -34.99 -6.22 -16.59
C ALA A 200 -34.61 -6.16 -18.08
N GLY A 201 -33.31 -6.23 -18.39
CA GLY A 201 -32.80 -6.29 -19.77
C GLY A 201 -33.29 -7.54 -20.52
N ALA A 202 -33.30 -8.70 -19.86
CA ALA A 202 -33.86 -9.94 -20.46
C ALA A 202 -35.35 -9.84 -20.76
N LYS A 203 -36.14 -9.06 -20.00
CA LYS A 203 -37.56 -8.81 -20.27
C LYS A 203 -37.79 -7.79 -21.40
N THR A 204 -36.83 -6.90 -21.65
CA THR A 204 -36.91 -5.91 -22.75
C THR A 204 -36.44 -6.48 -24.09
N ALA A 205 -35.60 -7.53 -24.06
CA ALA A 205 -35.08 -8.21 -25.25
C ALA A 205 -35.99 -9.30 -25.84
N VAL A 206 -37.18 -9.55 -25.27
CA VAL A 206 -38.16 -10.47 -25.87
C VAL A 206 -39.00 -9.68 -26.89
N PRO A 207 -38.95 -10.00 -28.20
CA PRO A 207 -39.81 -9.35 -29.17
C PRO A 207 -41.26 -9.77 -28.93
N VAL A 208 -42.16 -8.80 -28.73
CA VAL A 208 -43.60 -9.03 -28.79
C VAL A 208 -43.95 -9.40 -30.23
N LEU A 209 -44.03 -10.69 -30.50
CA LEU A 209 -44.67 -11.21 -31.70
C LEU A 209 -46.17 -10.96 -31.60
N GLY A 210 -46.65 -10.00 -32.40
CA GLY A 210 -48.00 -10.00 -32.94
C GLY A 210 -48.91 -8.87 -32.49
N LYS A 211 -48.90 -7.75 -33.25
CA LYS A 211 -50.08 -7.30 -34.00
C LYS A 211 -49.70 -6.21 -34.99
N GLU A 212 -49.98 -6.49 -36.26
CA GLU A 212 -49.77 -5.63 -37.41
C GLU A 212 -50.58 -4.31 -37.30
N GLY A 213 -49.94 -3.21 -37.71
CA GLY A 213 -50.57 -1.93 -37.96
C GLY A 213 -49.58 -1.02 -38.68
N ARG A 214 -49.81 -0.80 -39.98
CA ARG A 214 -49.05 0.07 -40.89
C ARG A 214 -48.86 1.47 -40.32
N GLU A 215 -47.67 2.06 -40.49
CA GLU A 215 -47.48 3.35 -41.18
C GLU A 215 -45.98 3.69 -41.35
N GLU A 216 -45.69 4.45 -42.41
CA GLU A 216 -44.40 4.72 -43.01
C GLU A 216 -43.54 5.75 -42.23
N GLY A 217 -42.21 5.61 -42.32
CA GLY A 217 -41.29 6.74 -42.46
C GLY A 217 -40.64 7.32 -41.20
N LYS A 218 -39.40 6.90 -40.91
CA LYS A 218 -38.20 7.75 -40.71
C LYS A 218 -37.05 6.90 -40.16
N THR A 219 -36.02 6.70 -40.97
CA THR A 219 -34.71 6.20 -40.53
C THR A 219 -34.05 7.24 -39.63
N VAL A 220 -34.02 6.97 -38.33
CA VAL A 220 -33.08 7.59 -37.40
C VAL A 220 -32.06 6.51 -37.09
N GLU A 221 -30.83 6.68 -37.58
CA GLU A 221 -29.68 5.87 -37.16
C GLU A 221 -29.48 6.09 -35.66
N MET A 222 -29.91 5.11 -34.86
CA MET A 222 -29.64 5.05 -33.44
C MET A 222 -28.27 4.38 -33.29
N HIS A 223 -27.23 5.19 -33.12
CA HIS A 223 -25.95 4.69 -32.62
C HIS A 223 -26.19 4.10 -31.22
N GLU A 224 -26.36 2.78 -31.14
CA GLU A 224 -26.42 2.02 -29.90
C GLU A 224 -25.02 2.00 -29.27
N HIS A 225 -24.71 3.00 -28.47
CA HIS A 225 -23.65 2.86 -27.48
C HIS A 225 -24.15 1.91 -26.38
N PRO A 226 -23.42 0.81 -26.05
CA PRO A 226 -23.81 -0.09 -24.99
C PRO A 226 -23.97 0.66 -23.67
N LEU A 227 -25.08 0.43 -22.96
CA LEU A 227 -25.28 0.99 -21.62
C LEU A 227 -24.13 0.56 -20.69
N PRO A 228 -23.60 1.45 -19.83
CA PRO A 228 -22.55 1.09 -18.88
C PRO A 228 -23.01 -0.04 -17.97
N SER A 229 -22.12 -0.99 -17.62
CA SER A 229 -22.46 -2.03 -16.63
C SER A 229 -22.85 -1.41 -15.29
N LEU A 230 -23.57 -2.16 -14.45
CA LEU A 230 -23.95 -1.69 -13.11
C LEU A 230 -22.73 -1.27 -12.32
N GLU A 231 -21.68 -2.09 -12.36
CA GLU A 231 -20.39 -1.84 -11.71
C GLU A 231 -19.79 -0.52 -12.18
N MET A 232 -19.80 -0.27 -13.49
CA MET A 232 -19.31 0.97 -14.08
C MET A 232 -20.11 2.17 -13.60
N SER A 233 -21.44 2.04 -13.55
CA SER A 233 -22.35 3.08 -13.08
C SER A 233 -22.13 3.40 -11.59
N ILE A 234 -21.93 2.39 -10.75
CA ILE A 234 -21.62 2.54 -9.31
C ILE A 234 -20.24 3.18 -9.12
N ALA A 235 -19.26 2.78 -9.92
CA ALA A 235 -17.91 3.31 -9.85
C ALA A 235 -17.86 4.80 -10.21
N PHE A 236 -18.48 5.20 -11.32
CA PHE A 236 -18.48 6.60 -11.77
C PHE A 236 -19.34 7.53 -10.91
N SER A 237 -20.45 7.04 -10.34
CA SER A 237 -21.28 7.85 -9.45
C SER A 237 -20.54 8.29 -8.19
N LYS A 238 -19.62 7.46 -7.67
CA LYS A 238 -18.72 7.88 -6.58
C LYS A 238 -17.65 8.89 -7.01
N LEU A 239 -17.10 8.74 -8.22
CA LEU A 239 -16.09 9.65 -8.75
C LEU A 239 -16.62 11.05 -9.07
N LEU A 240 -17.92 11.17 -9.40
CA LEU A 240 -18.55 12.44 -9.79
C LEU A 240 -19.17 13.23 -8.63
N VAL A 241 -19.04 12.75 -7.38
CA VAL A 241 -19.63 13.38 -6.19
C VAL A 241 -21.12 13.73 -6.39
N GLN A 242 -21.85 12.89 -7.14
CA GLN A 242 -23.31 13.00 -7.20
C GLN A 242 -23.88 12.24 -6.01
N GLU A 243 -24.55 12.95 -5.10
CA GLU A 243 -25.36 12.32 -4.07
C GLU A 243 -26.40 11.42 -4.74
N VAL A 244 -26.26 10.10 -4.55
CA VAL A 244 -27.28 9.16 -4.97
C VAL A 244 -28.50 9.44 -4.11
N SER A 245 -29.60 9.92 -4.72
CA SER A 245 -30.87 10.04 -4.03
C SER A 245 -31.27 8.68 -3.46
N ASP A 246 -31.50 8.61 -2.16
CA ASP A 246 -32.07 7.45 -1.44
C ASP A 246 -33.56 7.27 -1.80
N ALA A 247 -33.84 7.08 -3.09
CA ALA A 247 -35.16 6.67 -3.54
C ALA A 247 -35.34 5.19 -3.20
N VAL A 248 -35.99 4.92 -2.06
CA VAL A 248 -36.38 3.58 -1.63
C VAL A 248 -37.43 3.03 -2.60
N SER A 249 -36.99 2.42 -3.70
CA SER A 249 -37.88 1.58 -4.51
C SER A 249 -38.15 0.29 -3.72
N ARG A 250 -39.42 -0.03 -3.47
CA ARG A 250 -39.82 -1.27 -2.80
C ARG A 250 -39.39 -2.48 -3.63
N GLU A 251 -38.37 -3.19 -3.16
CA GLU A 251 -37.84 -4.40 -3.79
C GLU A 251 -38.90 -5.51 -3.93
N ALA A 252 -38.90 -6.21 -5.08
CA ALA A 252 -39.83 -7.31 -5.32
C ALA A 252 -39.52 -8.53 -4.42
N PRO A 253 -40.55 -9.21 -3.88
CA PRO A 253 -40.43 -10.24 -2.83
C PRO A 253 -39.61 -11.48 -3.21
N HIS A 254 -39.49 -11.77 -4.50
CA HIS A 254 -38.76 -12.95 -5.00
C HIS A 254 -37.23 -12.79 -4.91
N ILE A 255 -36.72 -11.56 -4.91
CA ILE A 255 -35.27 -11.26 -4.85
C ILE A 255 -34.73 -11.38 -3.41
N ARG A 256 -35.59 -11.21 -2.41
CA ARG A 256 -35.25 -11.46 -1.00
C ARG A 256 -35.05 -12.95 -0.69
N ARG A 257 -35.57 -13.85 -1.52
CA ARG A 257 -35.52 -15.31 -1.31
C ARG A 257 -34.38 -16.01 -2.06
N THR A 258 -33.59 -15.31 -2.88
CA THR A 258 -32.43 -15.89 -3.55
C THR A 258 -31.27 -16.07 -2.58
N LYS A 259 -30.70 -17.28 -2.54
CA LYS A 259 -29.51 -17.59 -1.73
C LYS A 259 -28.32 -16.79 -2.25
N THR A 260 -27.44 -16.37 -1.34
CA THR A 260 -26.25 -15.57 -1.67
C THR A 260 -25.28 -16.29 -2.63
N SER A 261 -25.27 -17.63 -2.63
CA SER A 261 -24.52 -18.46 -3.60
C SER A 261 -24.98 -18.26 -5.05
N ASP A 262 -26.24 -17.89 -5.26
CA ASP A 262 -26.87 -17.87 -6.58
C ASP A 262 -26.92 -16.44 -7.17
N LEU A 263 -26.32 -15.46 -6.47
CA LEU A 263 -26.23 -14.09 -6.94
C LEU A 263 -25.07 -13.95 -7.95
N PRO A 264 -25.21 -13.12 -9.00
CA PRO A 264 -24.14 -12.91 -9.97
C PRO A 264 -22.90 -12.34 -9.28
N LEU A 265 -21.70 -12.72 -9.73
CA LEU A 265 -20.44 -12.19 -9.22
C LEU A 265 -20.24 -10.75 -9.69
N LEU A 266 -19.43 -9.99 -8.96
CA LEU A 266 -19.03 -8.63 -9.33
C LEU A 266 -17.64 -8.67 -9.95
N ASP A 267 -17.47 -7.86 -10.99
CA ASP A 267 -16.24 -7.78 -11.77
C ASP A 267 -15.42 -6.55 -11.33
N HIS A 268 -14.10 -6.62 -11.50
CA HIS A 268 -13.23 -5.48 -11.24
C HIS A 268 -13.51 -4.33 -12.23
N VAL A 269 -13.79 -3.15 -11.68
CA VAL A 269 -13.70 -1.89 -12.43
C VAL A 269 -12.29 -1.31 -12.28
N PHE A 270 -11.81 -1.32 -11.04
CA PHE A 270 -10.52 -0.83 -10.58
C PHE A 270 -9.75 -1.94 -9.85
N ALA A 271 -8.50 -1.69 -9.47
CA ALA A 271 -7.55 -2.72 -9.05
C ALA A 271 -8.02 -3.53 -7.84
N GLU A 272 -8.54 -2.89 -6.78
CA GLU A 272 -9.08 -3.58 -5.60
C GLU A 272 -10.54 -4.01 -5.72
N GLY A 273 -11.28 -3.51 -6.73
CA GLY A 273 -12.69 -3.85 -6.91
C GLY A 273 -13.46 -2.80 -7.70
N LEU A 274 -14.58 -2.32 -7.15
CA LEU A 274 -15.45 -1.37 -7.84
C LEU A 274 -14.99 0.08 -7.76
N TYR A 275 -14.17 0.42 -6.77
CA TYR A 275 -13.85 1.80 -6.42
C TYR A 275 -12.40 2.12 -6.75
N PHE A 276 -12.16 3.34 -7.21
CA PHE A 276 -10.82 3.86 -7.45
C PHE A 276 -10.11 4.10 -6.11
N THR A 277 -8.92 3.52 -5.95
CA THR A 277 -8.18 3.53 -4.68
C THR A 277 -6.71 3.88 -4.89
N LEU A 278 -5.96 3.96 -3.80
CA LEU A 278 -4.52 4.15 -3.83
C LEU A 278 -3.80 3.04 -4.61
N ALA A 279 -4.33 1.81 -4.63
CA ALA A 279 -3.76 0.73 -5.45
C ALA A 279 -3.76 1.10 -6.95
N ASP A 280 -4.80 1.75 -7.45
CA ASP A 280 -4.85 2.20 -8.84
C ASP A 280 -3.79 3.28 -9.12
N ILE A 281 -3.61 4.22 -8.20
CA ILE A 281 -2.56 5.26 -8.29
C ILE A 281 -1.16 4.66 -8.28
N VAL A 282 -0.94 3.60 -7.49
CA VAL A 282 0.34 2.89 -7.42
C VAL A 282 0.62 2.11 -8.72
N LEU A 283 -0.37 1.38 -9.22
CA LEU A 283 -0.21 0.52 -10.39
C LEU A 283 -0.13 1.32 -11.70
N PHE A 284 -0.83 2.44 -11.81
CA PHE A 284 -0.99 3.15 -13.09
C PHE A 284 0.33 3.61 -13.72
N PRO A 285 1.26 4.28 -13.03
CA PRO A 285 2.56 4.63 -13.60
C PRO A 285 3.37 3.40 -14.03
N CYS A 286 3.34 2.32 -13.26
CA CYS A 286 4.06 1.08 -13.58
C CYS A 286 3.53 0.43 -14.86
N ILE A 287 2.22 0.21 -14.91
CA ILE A 287 1.58 -0.42 -16.06
C ILE A 287 1.68 0.46 -17.31
N HIS A 288 1.58 1.78 -17.15
CA HIS A 288 1.80 2.70 -18.25
C HIS A 288 3.19 2.51 -18.88
N GLN A 289 4.25 2.54 -18.07
CA GLN A 289 5.63 2.39 -18.57
C GLN A 289 5.84 1.03 -19.23
N PHE A 290 5.29 -0.03 -18.63
CA PHE A 290 5.29 -1.37 -19.22
C PHE A 290 4.60 -1.40 -20.60
N LEU A 291 3.41 -0.81 -20.74
CA LEU A 291 2.65 -0.78 -21.99
C LEU A 291 3.32 0.09 -23.06
N VAL A 292 3.89 1.24 -22.68
CA VAL A 292 4.63 2.13 -23.61
C VAL A 292 5.82 1.39 -24.19
N SER A 293 6.63 0.78 -23.32
CA SER A 293 7.80 0.01 -23.74
C SER A 293 7.42 -1.21 -24.58
N SER A 294 6.37 -1.94 -24.19
CA SER A 294 5.86 -3.08 -24.96
C SER A 294 5.39 -2.69 -26.36
N LYS A 295 4.68 -1.56 -26.50
CA LYS A 295 4.23 -1.04 -27.78
C LYS A 295 5.40 -0.65 -28.68
N LYS A 296 6.45 -0.01 -28.13
CA LYS A 296 7.67 0.36 -28.87
C LYS A 296 8.44 -0.85 -29.37
N GLN A 297 8.41 -1.93 -28.60
CA GLN A 297 9.03 -3.21 -28.95
C GLN A 297 8.17 -4.07 -29.90
N GLY A 298 6.99 -3.60 -30.32
CA GLY A 298 6.09 -4.33 -31.22
C GLY A 298 5.50 -5.60 -30.61
N LYS A 299 5.44 -5.70 -29.28
CA LYS A 299 4.96 -6.90 -28.59
C LYS A 299 3.45 -7.06 -28.69
N ASN A 300 3.02 -8.31 -28.82
CA ASN A 300 1.62 -8.64 -28.85
C ASN A 300 1.00 -8.58 -27.44
N LEU A 301 0.21 -7.53 -27.18
CA LEU A 301 -0.53 -7.34 -25.92
C LEU A 301 -1.84 -8.16 -25.84
N VAL A 302 -2.11 -9.04 -26.81
CA VAL A 302 -3.33 -9.89 -26.86
C VAL A 302 -3.54 -10.73 -25.59
N ASN A 303 -2.49 -10.93 -24.77
CA ASN A 303 -2.56 -11.69 -23.53
C ASN A 303 -2.92 -10.87 -22.27
N LEU A 304 -3.26 -9.58 -22.37
CA LEU A 304 -3.59 -8.73 -21.20
C LEU A 304 -4.90 -7.93 -21.35
N PRO A 305 -6.05 -8.57 -21.64
CA PRO A 305 -7.33 -7.88 -21.86
C PRO A 305 -7.87 -7.14 -20.63
N LEU A 306 -7.69 -7.68 -19.42
CA LEU A 306 -8.21 -7.08 -18.18
C LEU A 306 -7.38 -5.88 -17.76
N ILE A 307 -6.05 -5.97 -17.83
CA ILE A 307 -5.15 -4.82 -17.63
C ILE A 307 -5.43 -3.74 -18.67
N SER A 308 -5.62 -4.09 -19.95
CA SER A 308 -5.93 -3.11 -20.99
C SER A 308 -7.24 -2.37 -20.72
N SER A 309 -8.26 -3.12 -20.27
CA SER A 309 -9.56 -2.56 -19.92
C SER A 309 -9.50 -1.70 -18.66
N TRP A 310 -8.76 -2.14 -17.64
CA TRP A 310 -8.50 -1.38 -16.42
C TRP A 310 -7.77 -0.07 -16.73
N TYR A 311 -6.71 -0.14 -17.53
CA TYR A 311 -5.90 1.01 -17.93
C TYR A 311 -6.76 2.08 -18.62
N ARG A 312 -7.61 1.68 -19.58
CA ARG A 312 -8.57 2.60 -20.24
C ARG A 312 -9.50 3.28 -19.24
N ARG A 313 -10.05 2.55 -18.28
CA ARG A 313 -10.94 3.11 -17.25
C ARG A 313 -10.23 4.07 -16.32
N VAL A 314 -9.00 3.76 -15.92
CA VAL A 314 -8.19 4.65 -15.07
C VAL A 314 -7.86 5.96 -15.78
N GLN A 315 -7.58 5.92 -17.10
CA GLN A 315 -7.37 7.13 -17.90
C GLN A 315 -8.59 8.07 -17.92
N GLU A 316 -9.80 7.54 -17.74
CA GLU A 316 -11.03 8.34 -17.70
C GLU A 316 -11.25 9.07 -16.38
N VAL A 317 -10.54 8.71 -15.31
CA VAL A 317 -10.67 9.34 -14.00
C VAL A 317 -10.16 10.81 -14.07
N PRO A 318 -10.98 11.83 -13.72
CA PRO A 318 -10.61 13.23 -13.87
C PRO A 318 -9.30 13.62 -13.17
N GLY A 319 -9.09 13.14 -11.94
CA GLY A 319 -7.84 13.37 -11.20
C GLY A 319 -6.62 12.75 -11.87
N VAL A 320 -6.78 11.58 -12.52
CA VAL A 320 -5.71 10.92 -13.29
C VAL A 320 -5.37 11.73 -14.53
N LYS A 321 -6.37 12.25 -15.27
CA LYS A 321 -6.13 13.13 -16.43
C LYS A 321 -5.32 14.37 -16.03
N LYS A 322 -5.70 15.02 -14.93
CA LYS A 322 -5.00 16.19 -14.39
C LYS A 322 -3.57 15.84 -13.99
N ALA A 323 -3.37 14.75 -13.25
CA ALA A 323 -2.04 14.32 -12.80
C ALA A 323 -1.14 13.95 -13.98
N ALA A 324 -1.65 13.17 -14.94
CA ALA A 324 -0.91 12.77 -16.14
C ALA A 324 -0.43 13.97 -16.95
N GLY A 325 -1.27 15.00 -17.13
CA GLY A 325 -0.87 16.26 -17.77
C GLY A 325 0.28 16.96 -17.05
N LYS A 326 0.25 17.03 -15.71
CA LYS A 326 1.34 17.60 -14.90
C LYS A 326 2.62 16.77 -14.94
N CYS A 327 2.48 15.46 -15.12
CA CYS A 327 3.60 14.52 -15.21
C CYS A 327 4.13 14.31 -16.63
N ASN A 328 3.64 15.05 -17.64
CA ASN A 328 3.97 14.85 -19.06
C ASN A 328 3.78 13.38 -19.50
N MET A 329 2.75 12.73 -18.97
CA MET A 329 2.44 11.33 -19.21
C MET A 329 1.41 11.23 -20.34
N GLU A 330 1.85 10.85 -21.54
CA GLU A 330 0.98 10.74 -22.71
C GLU A 330 0.16 9.46 -22.70
N PHE A 331 -1.15 9.59 -22.86
CA PHE A 331 -2.05 8.46 -22.84
C PHE A 331 -1.92 7.56 -24.07
N LEU A 332 -1.77 6.26 -23.81
CA LEU A 332 -1.88 5.24 -24.84
C LEU A 332 -3.32 5.04 -25.28
N GLN A 333 -3.52 4.98 -26.59
CA GLN A 333 -4.74 4.48 -27.21
C GLN A 333 -4.59 2.97 -27.41
N LEU A 334 -5.37 2.19 -26.66
CA LEU A 334 -5.40 0.73 -26.75
C LEU A 334 -6.68 0.28 -27.47
N PRO A 335 -6.59 -0.64 -28.46
CA PRO A 335 -7.77 -1.19 -29.13
C PRO A 335 -8.78 -1.76 -28.14
N GLU A 336 -10.07 -1.62 -28.41
CA GLU A 336 -11.11 -2.35 -27.70
C GLU A 336 -10.96 -3.84 -28.03
N LEU A 337 -10.25 -4.59 -27.17
CA LEU A 337 -10.36 -6.04 -27.18
C LEU A 337 -11.76 -6.40 -26.67
N MET A 338 -12.55 -7.05 -27.52
CA MET A 338 -13.75 -7.74 -27.05
C MET A 338 -13.33 -8.81 -26.06
N SER A 339 -14.11 -8.98 -24.98
CA SER A 339 -13.89 -10.01 -23.97
C SER A 339 -13.61 -11.36 -24.64
N ALA A 340 -12.45 -11.95 -24.36
CA ALA A 340 -12.14 -13.30 -24.83
C ALA A 340 -13.25 -14.27 -24.37
N PRO A 341 -13.61 -15.28 -25.18
CA PRO A 341 -14.51 -16.35 -24.74
C PRO A 341 -13.99 -16.97 -23.44
N GLU A 342 -14.89 -17.26 -22.50
CA GLU A 342 -14.60 -17.84 -21.17
C GLU A 342 -13.70 -19.09 -21.22
N GLU A 343 -13.58 -19.73 -22.39
CA GLU A 343 -12.77 -20.93 -22.63
C GLU A 343 -11.25 -20.71 -22.55
N GLN A 344 -10.74 -19.48 -22.73
CA GLN A 344 -9.28 -19.20 -22.63
C GLN A 344 -8.77 -18.96 -21.20
N LEU A 345 -9.66 -18.83 -20.21
CA LEU A 345 -9.28 -18.66 -18.81
C LEU A 345 -8.85 -20.00 -18.14
N GLN A 346 -9.15 -21.14 -18.77
CA GLN A 346 -8.83 -22.47 -18.21
C GLN A 346 -7.37 -22.90 -18.43
N ASP A 347 -6.68 -22.37 -19.45
CA ASP A 347 -5.31 -22.79 -19.79
C ASP A 347 -4.23 -22.15 -18.92
N PHE A 348 -4.56 -21.12 -18.12
CA PHE A 348 -3.64 -20.45 -17.21
C PHE A 348 -3.52 -21.13 -15.83
N SER A 349 -4.17 -22.28 -15.65
CA SER A 349 -4.21 -23.03 -14.39
C SER A 349 -2.98 -23.92 -14.13
N SER A 350 -2.00 -23.98 -15.04
CA SER A 350 -0.98 -25.04 -15.04
C SER A 350 0.46 -24.61 -14.69
N VAL A 351 0.65 -23.44 -14.08
CA VAL A 351 1.93 -23.16 -13.39
C VAL A 351 1.73 -23.48 -11.92
N PRO A 352 2.49 -24.43 -11.33
CA PRO A 352 2.44 -24.69 -9.90
C PRO A 352 2.68 -23.37 -9.16
N ASP A 353 1.78 -23.05 -8.23
CA ASP A 353 2.04 -22.00 -7.26
C ASP A 353 3.28 -22.49 -6.50
N GLU A 354 4.45 -21.87 -6.69
CA GLU A 354 5.66 -22.21 -5.91
C GLU A 354 5.54 -21.82 -4.43
N LEU A 355 4.33 -21.48 -3.99
CA LEU A 355 3.90 -21.45 -2.61
C LEU A 355 2.46 -22.00 -2.56
N GLU A 356 2.24 -23.23 -3.02
CA GLU A 356 1.15 -24.03 -2.47
C GLU A 356 1.31 -23.95 -0.96
N GLU A 357 0.43 -23.18 -0.32
CA GLU A 357 0.17 -23.31 1.11
C GLU A 357 0.00 -24.80 1.34
N GLU A 358 0.98 -25.42 2.00
CA GLU A 358 0.77 -26.70 2.64
C GLU A 358 -0.50 -26.50 3.46
N ASN A 359 -1.62 -26.99 2.92
CA ASN A 359 -2.88 -27.19 3.60
C ASN A 359 -2.65 -28.32 4.63
N GLU A 360 -1.69 -28.11 5.53
CA GLU A 360 -1.76 -28.67 6.87
C GLU A 360 -2.72 -27.79 7.66
N ASP A 361 -3.99 -27.91 7.32
CA ASP A 361 -5.12 -27.52 8.16
C ASP A 361 -5.20 -28.47 9.36
N SER A 362 -4.10 -28.59 10.10
CA SER A 362 -4.16 -28.88 11.52
C SER A 362 -4.34 -27.53 12.21
N HIS A 363 -5.58 -27.04 12.22
CA HIS A 363 -5.96 -25.90 13.04
C HIS A 363 -5.38 -26.11 14.45
N PHE A 364 -4.29 -25.40 14.76
CA PHE A 364 -3.71 -25.42 16.08
C PHE A 364 -4.60 -24.59 16.99
N ILE A 365 -5.64 -25.22 17.54
CA ILE A 365 -6.57 -24.64 18.52
C ILE A 365 -5.95 -24.77 19.94
N GLY A 366 -4.64 -24.51 20.06
CA GLY A 366 -3.90 -24.60 21.31
C GLY A 366 -3.41 -23.23 21.73
N GLY A 367 -3.89 -22.69 22.84
CA GLY A 367 -3.16 -21.61 23.51
C GLY A 367 -1.79 -22.09 24.00
N PRO A 368 -0.88 -21.18 24.41
CA PRO A 368 0.47 -21.56 24.86
C PRO A 368 0.46 -22.56 26.03
N ARG A 369 -0.61 -22.59 26.84
CA ARG A 369 -0.75 -23.56 27.95
C ARG A 369 -0.95 -24.99 27.44
N PRO A 370 -1.96 -25.29 26.58
CA PRO A 370 -2.06 -26.58 25.90
C PRO A 370 -0.77 -27.04 25.22
N THR A 371 -0.03 -26.10 24.61
CA THR A 371 1.26 -26.40 23.97
C THR A 371 2.30 -26.85 25.00
N MET A 372 2.50 -26.08 26.07
CA MET A 372 3.46 -26.39 27.12
C MET A 372 3.13 -27.71 27.82
N THR A 373 1.84 -27.98 28.06
CA THR A 373 1.40 -29.26 28.63
C THR A 373 1.75 -30.42 27.70
N LYS A 374 1.44 -30.33 26.40
CA LYS A 374 1.82 -31.37 25.42
C LYS A 374 3.32 -31.57 25.33
N LEU A 375 4.11 -30.50 25.34
CA LEU A 375 5.58 -30.60 25.33
C LEU A 375 6.08 -31.37 26.56
N MET A 376 5.58 -31.04 27.75
CA MET A 376 5.92 -31.74 28.99
C MET A 376 5.48 -33.21 28.99
N GLU A 377 4.27 -33.51 28.52
CA GLU A 377 3.76 -34.89 28.39
C GLU A 377 4.62 -35.74 27.44
N ASN A 378 5.30 -35.11 26.48
CA ASN A 378 6.23 -35.76 25.55
C ASN A 378 7.70 -35.68 26.01
N GLY A 379 7.95 -35.30 27.28
CA GLY A 379 9.30 -35.22 27.85
C GLY A 379 10.16 -34.08 27.29
N ILE A 380 9.56 -33.10 26.61
CA ILE A 380 10.24 -31.92 26.10
C ILE A 380 10.14 -30.80 27.15
N GLU A 381 11.23 -30.61 27.89
CA GLU A 381 11.33 -29.60 28.95
C GLU A 381 12.23 -28.43 28.55
N ALA A 382 11.89 -27.24 29.03
CA ALA A 382 12.74 -26.06 28.87
C ALA A 382 13.98 -26.17 29.78
N LYS A 383 15.18 -26.18 29.19
CA LYS A 383 16.43 -26.05 29.94
C LYS A 383 16.77 -24.57 30.11
N PHE A 384 16.72 -24.09 31.34
CA PHE A 384 17.06 -22.70 31.67
C PHE A 384 18.55 -22.56 31.94
N SER A 385 19.15 -21.50 31.39
CA SER A 385 20.50 -21.06 31.75
C SER A 385 20.45 -19.99 32.85
N PRO A 386 21.53 -19.81 33.62
CA PRO A 386 21.63 -18.69 34.56
C PRO A 386 21.46 -17.35 33.84
N HIS A 387 20.84 -16.38 34.51
CA HIS A 387 20.67 -15.03 33.97
C HIS A 387 22.03 -14.41 33.58
N PRO A 388 22.18 -13.80 32.39
CA PRO A 388 23.48 -13.34 31.88
C PRO A 388 24.11 -12.23 32.73
N CYS A 389 23.30 -11.52 33.51
CA CYS A 389 23.67 -10.46 34.45
C CYS A 389 22.86 -10.61 35.76
N PRO A 390 23.19 -11.54 36.66
CA PRO A 390 22.32 -11.90 37.80
C PRO A 390 22.17 -10.77 38.84
N ASN A 391 23.11 -9.83 38.89
CA ASN A 391 23.07 -8.66 39.78
C ASN A 391 22.36 -7.46 39.16
N TRP A 392 21.86 -7.58 37.93
CA TRP A 392 21.32 -6.47 37.17
C TRP A 392 19.79 -6.50 37.20
N ILE A 393 19.20 -5.50 37.85
CA ILE A 393 17.75 -5.34 38.00
C ILE A 393 17.42 -3.88 37.70
N ILE A 394 16.40 -3.66 36.86
CA ILE A 394 15.86 -2.32 36.64
C ILE A 394 15.00 -1.95 37.84
N ASP A 395 15.34 -0.83 38.47
CA ASP A 395 14.53 -0.27 39.56
C ASP A 395 13.30 0.46 39.01
N TRP A 396 12.26 -0.32 38.71
CA TRP A 396 10.98 0.19 38.22
C TRP A 396 10.26 1.15 39.17
N THR A 397 10.68 1.24 40.45
CA THR A 397 10.05 2.13 41.43
C THR A 397 10.56 3.57 41.35
N ASN A 398 11.82 3.75 40.94
CA ASN A 398 12.47 5.04 40.85
C ASN A 398 12.56 5.58 39.41
N LEU A 399 12.20 4.77 38.40
CA LEU A 399 12.13 5.23 37.01
C LEU A 399 10.92 6.16 36.79
N PRO A 400 11.06 7.17 35.90
CA PRO A 400 9.94 7.97 35.46
C PRO A 400 8.80 7.10 34.91
N SER A 401 7.56 7.50 35.14
CA SER A 401 6.38 6.71 34.76
C SER A 401 6.32 6.42 33.26
N ALA A 402 6.72 7.39 32.43
CA ALA A 402 6.83 7.25 30.98
C ALA A 402 7.83 6.19 30.51
N VAL A 403 8.79 5.75 31.33
CA VAL A 403 9.68 4.61 31.02
C VAL A 403 8.98 3.27 31.27
N SER A 404 8.09 3.22 32.27
CA SER A 404 7.41 1.99 32.69
C SER A 404 6.41 1.50 31.63
N PRO A 405 6.33 0.18 31.37
CA PRO A 405 5.31 -0.38 30.49
C PRO A 405 3.87 -0.21 31.03
N GLY A 406 3.72 0.16 32.31
CA GLY A 406 2.41 0.42 32.93
C GLY A 406 1.63 1.56 32.26
N GLU A 407 2.32 2.55 31.69
CA GLU A 407 1.65 3.64 30.95
C GLU A 407 1.09 3.23 29.59
N GLY A 408 1.42 2.02 29.11
CA GLY A 408 0.83 1.42 27.92
C GLY A 408 -0.66 1.04 28.04
N LYS A 409 -1.36 1.51 29.08
CA LYS A 409 -2.77 1.17 29.41
C LYS A 409 -2.99 -0.34 29.57
N MET A 410 -2.05 -1.02 30.22
CA MET A 410 -2.07 -2.46 30.46
C MET A 410 -2.59 -2.76 31.88
N SER A 411 -3.17 -3.94 32.11
CA SER A 411 -3.51 -4.37 33.47
C SER A 411 -2.25 -4.52 34.33
N ARG A 412 -2.38 -4.38 35.66
CA ARG A 412 -1.24 -4.46 36.59
C ARG A 412 -0.43 -5.74 36.43
N ASP A 413 -1.09 -6.90 36.33
CA ASP A 413 -0.39 -8.18 36.13
C ASP A 413 0.33 -8.26 34.78
N ARG A 414 -0.25 -7.65 33.74
CA ARG A 414 0.37 -7.62 32.42
C ARG A 414 1.57 -6.68 32.40
N ALA A 415 1.49 -5.56 33.12
CA ALA A 415 2.61 -4.64 33.30
C ALA A 415 3.76 -5.30 34.07
N LEU A 416 3.47 -6.01 35.17
CA LEU A 416 4.49 -6.74 35.93
C LEU A 416 5.20 -7.80 35.08
N ARG A 417 4.45 -8.62 34.34
CA ARG A 417 5.03 -9.60 33.42
C ARG A 417 5.88 -8.93 32.34
N LYS A 418 5.44 -7.78 31.82
CA LYS A 418 6.21 -7.02 30.83
C LYS A 418 7.50 -6.47 31.45
N GLN A 419 7.48 -5.94 32.67
CA GLN A 419 8.68 -5.50 33.39
C GLN A 419 9.71 -6.64 33.55
N GLN A 420 9.24 -7.85 33.91
CA GLN A 420 10.11 -9.03 34.00
C GLN A 420 10.73 -9.40 32.64
N GLN A 421 9.95 -9.34 31.56
CA GLN A 421 10.45 -9.56 30.20
C GLN A 421 11.52 -8.51 29.81
N LEU A 422 11.26 -7.24 30.13
CA LEU A 422 12.18 -6.14 29.85
C LEU A 422 13.48 -6.26 30.64
N ASN A 423 13.43 -6.67 31.91
CA ASN A 423 14.63 -6.94 32.71
C ASN A 423 15.55 -7.94 32.01
N ASN A 424 15.02 -9.05 31.50
CA ASN A 424 15.88 -10.05 30.85
C ASN A 424 16.50 -9.52 29.56
N LEU A 425 15.72 -8.81 28.75
CA LEU A 425 16.16 -8.34 27.43
C LEU A 425 17.19 -7.22 27.56
N VAL A 426 16.90 -6.20 28.38
CA VAL A 426 17.79 -5.05 28.56
C VAL A 426 19.09 -5.49 29.26
N ALA A 427 19.07 -6.55 30.08
CA ALA A 427 20.28 -7.13 30.69
C ALA A 427 21.24 -7.67 29.63
N ALA A 428 20.69 -8.42 28.68
CA ALA A 428 21.45 -9.01 27.59
C ALA A 428 22.03 -7.91 26.70
N VAL A 429 21.24 -6.88 26.36
CA VAL A 429 21.72 -5.76 25.55
C VAL A 429 22.82 -4.98 26.27
N THR A 430 22.64 -4.68 27.56
CA THR A 430 23.63 -3.94 28.37
C THR A 430 24.98 -4.66 28.43
N LYS A 431 24.98 -5.99 28.37
CA LYS A 431 26.19 -6.80 28.33
C LYS A 431 26.90 -6.77 26.97
N LEU A 432 26.15 -6.58 25.89
CA LEU A 432 26.66 -6.63 24.51
C LEU A 432 27.07 -5.24 23.99
N ALA A 433 26.23 -4.23 24.24
CA ALA A 433 26.37 -2.91 23.65
C ALA A 433 27.46 -2.07 24.33
N LYS A 434 28.12 -1.25 23.52
CA LYS A 434 29.18 -0.33 23.92
C LYS A 434 28.77 1.12 23.63
N PRO A 435 29.37 2.11 24.32
CA PRO A 435 29.18 3.52 23.97
C PRO A 435 29.44 3.76 22.47
N GLY A 436 28.52 4.44 21.79
CA GLY A 436 28.55 4.69 20.35
C GLY A 436 27.79 3.65 19.50
N ASP A 437 27.40 2.51 20.07
CA ASP A 437 26.66 1.49 19.33
C ASP A 437 25.24 1.95 18.93
N VAL A 438 24.79 1.45 17.79
CA VAL A 438 23.41 1.59 17.31
C VAL A 438 22.62 0.35 17.70
N ILE A 439 21.52 0.57 18.42
CA ILE A 439 20.60 -0.47 18.89
C ILE A 439 19.25 -0.28 18.19
N VAL A 440 18.73 -1.33 17.55
CA VAL A 440 17.47 -1.28 16.81
C VAL A 440 16.40 -2.15 17.49
N ASP A 441 15.28 -1.53 17.84
CA ASP A 441 14.07 -2.18 18.36
C ASP A 441 13.11 -2.43 17.19
N PHE A 442 13.13 -3.65 16.65
CA PHE A 442 12.28 -4.09 15.55
C PHE A 442 10.89 -4.44 16.06
N CYS A 443 9.85 -4.03 15.33
CA CYS A 443 8.45 -4.21 15.77
C CYS A 443 8.20 -3.61 17.17
N SER A 444 8.81 -2.45 17.43
CA SER A 444 8.91 -1.81 18.75
C SER A 444 7.57 -1.51 19.42
N GLY A 445 6.48 -1.47 18.65
CA GLY A 445 5.14 -1.13 19.14
C GLY A 445 5.14 0.24 19.81
N GLY A 446 4.77 0.27 21.09
CA GLY A 446 4.76 1.49 21.90
C GLY A 446 6.12 1.86 22.50
N GLY A 447 7.22 1.25 22.04
CA GLY A 447 8.59 1.55 22.49
C GLY A 447 8.93 0.98 23.87
N HIS A 448 8.31 -0.12 24.29
CA HIS A 448 8.51 -0.66 25.65
C HIS A 448 9.94 -1.08 25.94
N VAL A 449 10.67 -1.55 24.92
CA VAL A 449 12.08 -1.97 25.05
C VAL A 449 12.98 -0.78 24.73
N GLY A 450 12.80 -0.18 23.54
CA GLY A 450 13.64 0.91 23.06
C GLY A 450 13.69 2.14 23.96
N ILE A 451 12.57 2.55 24.59
CA ILE A 451 12.57 3.71 25.51
C ILE A 451 13.41 3.43 26.76
N VAL A 452 13.32 2.21 27.30
CA VAL A 452 14.11 1.79 28.46
C VAL A 452 15.60 1.76 28.10
N LEU A 453 15.94 1.20 26.94
CA LEU A 453 17.32 1.18 26.43
C LEU A 453 17.88 2.59 26.24
N ALA A 454 17.11 3.48 25.59
CA ALA A 454 17.53 4.85 25.35
C ALA A 454 17.80 5.61 26.66
N HIS A 455 16.93 5.41 27.65
CA HIS A 455 17.08 6.02 28.98
C HIS A 455 18.29 5.47 29.74
N MET A 456 18.51 4.15 29.72
CA MET A 456 19.59 3.51 30.49
C MET A 456 20.97 3.59 29.80
N MET A 457 21.00 3.78 28.48
CA MET A 457 22.21 3.78 27.67
C MET A 457 22.32 5.07 26.85
N PRO A 458 22.50 6.25 27.50
CA PRO A 458 22.49 7.55 26.83
C PRO A 458 23.63 7.75 25.82
N SER A 459 24.68 6.92 25.90
CA SER A 459 25.81 6.94 24.95
C SER A 459 25.60 6.05 23.73
N CYS A 460 24.50 5.29 23.64
CA CYS A 460 24.13 4.51 22.47
C CYS A 460 23.02 5.23 21.70
N GLN A 461 22.94 5.01 20.39
CA GLN A 461 21.82 5.47 19.58
C GLN A 461 20.76 4.36 19.51
N VAL A 462 19.50 4.70 19.80
CA VAL A 462 18.38 3.76 19.74
C VAL A 462 17.46 4.11 18.57
N VAL A 463 17.06 3.12 17.78
CA VAL A 463 16.14 3.30 16.64
C VAL A 463 14.94 2.37 16.84
N LEU A 464 13.74 2.95 16.86
CA LEU A 464 12.49 2.19 16.95
C LEU A 464 11.87 2.05 15.57
N ILE A 465 11.65 0.81 15.13
CA ILE A 465 11.01 0.50 13.85
C ILE A 465 9.63 -0.10 14.15
N GLU A 466 8.58 0.44 13.53
CA GLU A 466 7.21 -0.05 13.71
C GLU A 466 6.31 0.37 12.55
N ASN A 467 5.53 -0.54 11.97
CA ASN A 467 4.63 -0.18 10.87
C ASN A 467 3.37 0.56 11.37
N LYS A 468 2.86 0.22 12.55
CA LYS A 468 1.64 0.81 13.12
C LYS A 468 1.92 2.20 13.68
N GLU A 469 1.64 3.21 12.87
CA GLU A 469 1.78 4.64 13.21
C GLU A 469 1.30 5.01 14.62
N LEU A 470 0.08 4.60 15.00
CA LEU A 470 -0.48 4.93 16.32
C LEU A 470 0.33 4.38 17.50
N SER A 471 1.02 3.24 17.30
CA SER A 471 1.90 2.68 18.33
C SER A 471 3.19 3.48 18.41
N LEU A 472 3.80 3.77 17.27
CA LEU A 472 5.06 4.50 17.18
C LEU A 472 4.93 5.97 17.64
N MET A 473 3.81 6.63 17.32
CA MET A 473 3.50 7.97 17.83
C MET A 473 3.44 7.99 19.36
N ARG A 474 2.84 6.99 20.00
CA ARG A 474 2.85 6.88 21.48
C ARG A 474 4.26 6.69 22.02
N ALA A 475 5.12 5.97 21.31
CA ALA A 475 6.52 5.81 21.70
C ALA A 475 7.26 7.15 21.62
N LYS A 476 7.00 7.94 20.55
CA LYS A 476 7.53 9.29 20.38
C LYS A 476 7.08 10.21 21.51
N ASP A 477 5.77 10.30 21.78
CA ASP A 477 5.22 11.17 22.81
C ASP A 477 5.83 10.88 24.19
N ARG A 478 5.95 9.59 24.56
CA ARG A 478 6.62 9.16 25.79
C ARG A 478 8.10 9.53 25.83
N SER A 479 8.79 9.47 24.70
CA SER A 479 10.21 9.80 24.61
C SER A 479 10.45 11.30 24.70
N ASP A 480 9.55 12.10 24.11
CA ASP A 480 9.57 13.56 24.21
C ASP A 480 9.31 14.02 25.65
N GLU A 481 8.36 13.39 26.37
CA GLU A 481 8.11 13.63 27.81
C GLU A 481 9.37 13.37 28.67
N LEU A 482 10.15 12.35 28.29
CA LEU A 482 11.39 11.99 28.96
C LEU A 482 12.60 12.83 28.53
N GLY A 483 12.46 13.69 27.52
CA GLY A 483 13.56 14.48 26.96
C GLY A 483 14.66 13.63 26.32
N LEU A 484 14.33 12.45 25.79
CA LEU A 484 15.31 11.55 25.19
C LEU A 484 15.81 12.11 23.84
N ASN A 485 17.14 12.17 23.70
CA ASN A 485 17.78 12.72 22.49
C ASN A 485 18.52 11.68 21.65
N ASN A 486 18.83 10.53 22.22
CA ASN A 486 19.52 9.42 21.59
C ASN A 486 18.55 8.37 21.00
N ILE A 487 17.34 8.80 20.60
CA ILE A 487 16.29 7.93 20.08
C ILE A 487 15.68 8.50 18.80
N SER A 488 15.49 7.63 17.80
CA SER A 488 14.84 7.94 16.52
C SER A 488 13.73 6.94 16.21
N PHE A 489 12.77 7.34 15.39
CA PHE A 489 11.56 6.59 15.08
C PHE A 489 11.43 6.41 13.57
N ILE A 490 11.19 5.17 13.14
CA ILE A 490 11.00 4.80 11.73
C ILE A 490 9.66 4.08 11.61
N GLN A 491 8.69 4.72 10.97
CA GLN A 491 7.47 4.06 10.53
C GLN A 491 7.72 3.37 9.19
N ALA A 492 7.81 2.05 9.19
CA ALA A 492 8.02 1.27 7.96
C ALA A 492 7.67 -0.22 8.14
N ASN A 493 7.48 -0.93 7.02
CA ASN A 493 7.65 -2.39 7.01
C ASN A 493 9.15 -2.72 7.22
N LEU A 494 9.46 -3.91 7.72
CA LEU A 494 10.84 -4.26 8.11
C LEU A 494 11.80 -4.21 6.92
N ASP A 495 11.34 -4.65 5.75
CA ASP A 495 12.13 -4.70 4.51
C ASP A 495 12.57 -3.31 4.00
N TYR A 496 11.99 -2.22 4.51
CA TYR A 496 12.39 -0.86 4.16
C TYR A 496 13.54 -0.31 4.99
N PHE A 497 13.98 -1.03 6.03
CA PHE A 497 15.15 -0.65 6.81
C PHE A 497 16.41 -1.33 6.26
N ASN A 498 17.41 -0.54 5.88
CA ASN A 498 18.70 -1.00 5.39
C ASN A 498 19.90 -0.42 6.19
N GLY A 499 19.60 0.18 7.34
CA GLY A 499 20.60 0.77 8.23
C GLY A 499 21.49 -0.28 8.88
N THR A 500 22.76 0.06 9.08
CA THR A 500 23.69 -0.76 9.88
C THR A 500 23.38 -0.60 11.37
N PHE A 501 23.48 -1.70 12.12
CA PHE A 501 23.29 -1.71 13.57
C PHE A 501 24.23 -2.69 14.26
N ASN A 502 24.45 -2.49 15.56
CA ASN A 502 25.30 -3.34 16.40
C ASN A 502 24.47 -4.39 17.15
N VAL A 503 23.29 -4.01 17.64
CA VAL A 503 22.38 -4.89 18.39
C VAL A 503 20.96 -4.74 17.89
N GLY A 504 20.32 -5.85 17.52
CA GLY A 504 18.89 -5.91 17.19
C GLY A 504 18.09 -6.55 18.32
N VAL A 505 16.94 -5.99 18.66
CA VAL A 505 15.99 -6.52 19.65
C VAL A 505 14.56 -6.51 19.10
N SER A 506 13.70 -7.37 19.64
CA SER A 506 12.26 -7.45 19.32
C SER A 506 11.44 -7.95 20.52
#